data_AF-A0A5E7G5T8-F1
#
_entry.id   AF-A0A5E7G5T8-F1
#
_cell.length_a   1.000
_cell.length_b   1.000
_cell.length_c   1.000
_cell.angle_alpha   90.00
_cell.angle_beta   90.00
_cell.angle_gamma   90.00
#
_symmetry.space_group_name_H-M   'P 1'
#
loop_
_entity.id
_entity.type
_entity.pdbx_description
1 polymer ?
#
loop_
_entity_poly.entity_id
_entity_poly.type
_entity_poly.pdbx_seq_one_letter_code
_entity_poly.pdbx_strand_id
1 'polypeptide(L)'
;MPTAYWRSQLPTLWQTISNRGPGEFQPSPWLPIRWAQHQVKEFDAAPVLGYLHRPIKVSMQDEHGKRLKPALQAKALQAGWLQALDTLPEGHKPVRLFYDTTDHEPIPFA
;
A
#
# COMPACT_ATOMS: atom_id res chain seq x y z
N MET A 1 -14.03 3.62 5.08
CA MET A 1 -14.57 2.24 4.93
C MET A 1 -13.46 1.24 5.16
N PRO A 2 -13.68 0.12 5.87
CA PRO A 2 -12.61 -0.83 6.18
C PRO A 2 -12.14 -1.59 4.93
N THR A 3 -10.83 -1.82 4.80
CA THR A 3 -10.23 -2.61 3.70
C THR A 3 -10.83 -4.01 3.59
N ALA A 4 -11.22 -4.63 4.72
CA ALA A 4 -11.87 -5.94 4.76
C ALA A 4 -13.21 -5.98 4.01
N TYR A 5 -13.98 -4.89 4.04
CA TYR A 5 -15.24 -4.78 3.31
C TYR A 5 -14.98 -4.81 1.80
N TRP A 6 -14.10 -3.96 1.28
CA TRP A 6 -13.80 -3.94 -0.15
C TRP A 6 -13.15 -5.24 -0.63
N ARG A 7 -12.28 -5.87 0.19
CA ARG A 7 -11.70 -7.18 -0.12
C ARG A 7 -12.75 -8.28 -0.23
N SER A 8 -13.77 -8.30 0.62
CA SER A 8 -14.84 -9.30 0.53
C SER A 8 -15.72 -9.14 -0.70
N GLN A 9 -15.78 -7.94 -1.29
CA GLN A 9 -16.53 -7.67 -2.51
C GLN A 9 -15.74 -8.03 -3.79
N LEU A 10 -14.42 -8.21 -3.71
CA LEU A 10 -13.58 -8.48 -4.89
C LEU A 10 -14.03 -9.70 -5.69
N PRO A 11 -14.36 -10.87 -5.11
CA PRO A 11 -14.79 -12.04 -5.89
C PRO A 11 -16.06 -11.77 -6.70
N THR A 12 -17.02 -11.04 -6.13
CA THR A 12 -18.25 -10.66 -6.82
C THR A 12 -17.97 -9.62 -7.91
N LEU A 13 -17.10 -8.65 -7.62
CA LEU A 13 -16.68 -7.66 -8.61
C LEU A 13 -15.93 -8.32 -9.77
N TRP A 14 -15.07 -9.30 -9.53
CA TRP A 14 -14.32 -10.04 -10.56
C TRP A 14 -15.23 -10.75 -11.56
N GLN A 15 -16.41 -11.21 -11.14
CA GLN A 15 -17.38 -11.85 -12.04
C GLN A 15 -17.99 -10.88 -13.05
N THR A 16 -18.04 -9.58 -12.75
CA THR A 16 -18.57 -8.56 -13.67
C THR A 16 -17.54 -8.10 -14.69
N ILE A 17 -16.26 -8.45 -14.48
CA ILE A 17 -15.15 -8.03 -15.32
C ILE A 17 -15.00 -9.01 -16.46
N SER A 18 -15.57 -8.69 -17.61
CA SER A 18 -15.36 -9.51 -18.79
C SER A 18 -13.97 -9.23 -19.38
N ASN A 19 -13.03 -10.17 -19.28
CA ASN A 19 -11.74 -10.13 -20.01
C ASN A 19 -11.97 -10.39 -21.51
N ARG A 20 -12.74 -9.52 -22.15
CA ARG A 20 -13.05 -9.60 -23.58
C ARG A 20 -11.99 -8.85 -24.35
N GLY A 21 -11.24 -9.57 -25.17
CA GLY A 21 -10.22 -9.00 -26.07
C GLY A 21 -9.37 -10.11 -26.69
N PRO A 22 -8.70 -9.83 -27.81
CA PRO A 22 -7.81 -10.80 -28.44
C PRO A 22 -6.56 -11.06 -27.57
N GLY A 23 -6.06 -12.29 -27.64
CA GLY A 23 -4.85 -12.73 -26.94
C GLY A 23 -5.09 -13.24 -25.51
N GLU A 24 -4.12 -13.99 -25.00
CA GLU A 24 -4.11 -14.45 -23.61
C GLU A 24 -3.87 -13.26 -22.66
N PHE A 25 -4.59 -13.21 -21.54
CA PHE A 25 -4.32 -12.31 -20.43
C PHE A 25 -4.56 -13.05 -19.14
N GLN A 26 -3.53 -13.07 -18.29
CA GLN A 26 -3.57 -13.67 -16.96
C GLN A 26 -3.73 -12.55 -15.92
N PRO A 27 -4.88 -12.45 -15.25
CA PRO A 27 -5.08 -11.48 -14.17
C PRO A 27 -4.07 -11.67 -13.06
N SER A 28 -3.60 -10.56 -12.48
CA SER A 28 -2.74 -10.56 -11.29
C SER A 28 -3.36 -9.70 -10.19
N PRO A 29 -2.90 -9.81 -8.93
CA PRO A 29 -3.36 -8.92 -7.85
C PRO A 29 -3.17 -7.43 -8.16
N TRP A 30 -2.19 -7.08 -8.99
CA TRP A 30 -1.86 -5.70 -9.36
C TRP A 30 -2.57 -5.24 -10.64
N LEU A 31 -2.92 -6.18 -11.51
CA LEU A 31 -3.65 -5.94 -12.75
C LEU A 31 -4.74 -7.00 -12.91
N PRO A 32 -5.88 -6.87 -12.18
CA PRO A 32 -6.94 -7.86 -12.21
C PRO A 32 -7.76 -7.84 -13.51
N ILE A 33 -7.58 -6.81 -14.33
CA ILE A 33 -8.34 -6.56 -15.56
C ILE A 33 -7.39 -6.21 -16.68
N ARG A 34 -7.61 -6.76 -17.87
CA ARG A 34 -6.92 -6.33 -19.09
C ARG A 34 -7.21 -4.84 -19.32
N TRP A 35 -6.16 -4.05 -19.50
CA TRP A 35 -6.31 -2.67 -19.95
C TRP A 35 -6.35 -2.59 -21.48
N ALA A 36 -7.25 -1.76 -22.01
CA ALA A 36 -7.24 -1.39 -23.41
C ALA A 36 -6.07 -0.43 -23.70
N GLN A 37 -5.65 -0.32 -24.97
CA GLN A 37 -4.54 0.56 -25.36
C GLN A 37 -4.75 2.02 -24.93
N HIS A 38 -5.99 2.53 -24.95
CA HIS A 38 -6.26 3.89 -24.50
C HIS A 38 -6.09 4.06 -22.98
N GLN A 39 -6.46 3.06 -22.17
CA GLN A 39 -6.30 3.10 -20.71
C GLN A 39 -4.82 3.11 -20.31
N VAL A 40 -3.97 2.36 -21.03
CA VAL A 40 -2.51 2.42 -20.84
C VAL A 40 -1.99 3.81 -21.17
N LYS A 41 -2.41 4.38 -22.32
CA LYS A 41 -2.02 5.76 -22.70
C LYS A 41 -2.49 6.81 -21.69
N GLU A 42 -3.69 6.66 -21.15
CA GLU A 42 -4.23 7.56 -20.11
C GLU A 42 -3.44 7.44 -18.81
N PHE A 43 -3.07 6.22 -18.41
CA PHE A 43 -2.22 5.99 -17.24
C PHE A 43 -0.82 6.60 -17.43
N ASP A 44 -0.20 6.40 -18.60
CA ASP A 44 1.11 6.96 -18.93
C ASP A 44 1.09 8.49 -19.01
N ALA A 45 -0.04 9.08 -19.42
CA ALA A 45 -0.25 10.53 -19.48
C ALA A 45 -0.68 11.14 -18.14
N ALA A 46 -1.02 10.32 -17.14
CA ALA A 46 -1.48 10.80 -15.85
C ALA A 46 -0.34 11.54 -15.11
N PRO A 47 -0.64 12.68 -14.46
CA PRO A 47 0.38 13.42 -13.74
C PRO A 47 0.87 12.61 -12.53
N VAL A 48 2.20 12.55 -12.37
CA VAL A 48 2.81 11.96 -11.17
C VAL A 48 2.43 12.82 -9.96
N LEU A 49 1.58 12.27 -9.08
CA LEU A 49 1.10 12.97 -7.88
C LEU A 49 2.19 13.14 -6.81
N GLY A 50 3.23 12.30 -6.86
CA GLY A 50 4.38 12.38 -5.97
C GLY A 50 5.10 11.04 -5.83
N TYR A 51 6.25 11.08 -5.16
CA TYR A 51 7.01 9.88 -4.81
C TYR A 51 6.70 9.48 -3.38
N LEU A 52 6.36 8.21 -3.18
CA LEU A 52 6.22 7.64 -1.84
C LEU A 52 7.60 7.15 -1.37
N HIS A 53 8.02 7.62 -0.21
CA HIS A 53 9.23 7.11 0.42
C HIS A 53 8.98 5.71 1.02
N ARG A 54 10.05 4.93 1.22
CA ARG A 54 9.94 3.55 1.70
C ARG A 54 9.18 3.49 3.04
N PRO A 55 8.24 2.56 3.19
CA PRO A 55 7.50 2.43 4.45
C PRO A 55 8.41 1.92 5.56
N ILE A 56 8.28 2.49 6.76
CA ILE A 56 8.91 1.98 7.97
C ILE A 56 7.87 1.22 8.80
N LYS A 57 8.19 -0.03 9.13
CA LYS A 57 7.37 -0.85 10.01
C LYS A 57 7.82 -0.67 11.45
N VAL A 58 6.91 -0.20 12.30
CA VAL A 58 7.13 -0.09 13.75
C VAL A 58 6.31 -1.16 14.44
N SER A 59 6.97 -2.07 15.15
CA SER A 59 6.25 -3.05 15.97
C SER A 59 5.59 -2.35 17.16
N MET A 60 4.28 -2.57 17.32
CA MET A 60 3.52 -2.14 18.50
C MET A 60 3.40 -3.26 19.55
N GLN A 61 4.09 -4.37 19.34
CA GLN A 61 4.13 -5.53 20.24
C GLN A 61 5.50 -5.58 20.94
N ASP A 62 5.49 -6.02 22.20
CA ASP A 62 6.73 -6.34 22.89
C ASP A 62 7.37 -7.63 22.34
N GLU A 63 8.55 -7.99 22.87
CA GLU A 63 9.28 -9.22 22.50
C GLU A 63 8.47 -10.51 22.73
N HIS A 64 7.37 -10.44 23.48
CA HIS A 64 6.48 -11.55 23.81
C HIS A 64 5.14 -11.48 23.04
N GLY A 65 5.01 -10.61 22.06
CA GLY A 65 3.81 -10.47 21.23
C GLY A 65 2.64 -9.75 21.92
N LYS A 66 2.85 -9.18 23.10
CA LYS A 66 1.80 -8.45 23.84
C LYS A 66 1.78 -6.99 23.40
N ARG A 67 0.59 -6.43 23.25
CA ARG A 67 0.41 -5.01 22.88
C ARG A 67 1.10 -4.11 23.90
N LEU A 68 1.99 -3.25 23.42
CA LEU A 68 2.68 -2.26 24.25
C LEU A 68 1.65 -1.31 24.91
N LYS A 69 1.97 -0.81 26.10
CA LYS A 69 1.17 0.24 26.75
C LYS A 69 1.13 1.49 25.85
N PRO A 70 0.05 2.31 25.88
CA PRO A 70 -0.09 3.48 24.99
C PRO A 70 1.12 4.43 25.00
N ALA A 71 1.72 4.66 26.17
CA ALA A 71 2.92 5.50 26.29
C ALA A 71 4.15 4.92 25.57
N LEU A 72 4.29 3.60 25.54
CA LEU A 72 5.39 2.93 24.83
C LEU A 72 5.12 2.88 23.32
N GLN A 73 3.86 2.74 22.90
CA GLN A 73 3.47 2.86 21.49
C GLN A 73 3.78 4.24 20.93
N ALA A 74 3.47 5.30 21.67
CA ALA A 74 3.79 6.67 21.26
C ALA A 74 5.31 6.87 21.09
N LYS A 75 6.12 6.32 22.01
CA LYS A 75 7.59 6.34 21.90
C LYS A 75 8.10 5.54 20.69
N ALA A 76 7.52 4.37 20.43
CA ALA A 76 7.89 3.56 19.27
C ALA A 76 7.55 4.28 17.95
N LEU A 77 6.38 4.93 17.87
CA LEU A 77 6.00 5.73 16.71
C LEU A 77 6.92 6.94 16.52
N GLN A 78 7.30 7.63 17.60
CA GLN A 78 8.26 8.72 17.54
C GLN A 78 9.63 8.25 17.02
N ALA A 79 10.11 7.10 17.50
CA ALA A 79 11.37 6.51 17.03
C ALA A 79 11.30 6.14 15.54
N GLY A 80 10.20 5.48 15.11
CA GLY A 80 10.00 5.16 13.70
C GLY A 80 9.86 6.38 12.80
N TRP A 81 9.26 7.47 13.30
CA TRP A 81 9.21 8.74 12.58
C TRP A 81 10.60 9.36 12.41
N LEU A 82 11.44 9.36 13.45
CA LEU A 82 12.83 9.83 13.35
C LEU A 82 13.63 8.98 12.36
N GLN A 83 13.45 7.66 12.38
CA GLN A 83 14.05 6.77 11.40
C GLN A 83 13.60 7.10 9.96
N ALA A 84 12.32 7.45 9.78
CA ALA A 84 11.80 7.83 8.46
C ALA A 84 12.46 9.10 7.95
N LEU A 85 12.62 10.10 8.82
CA LEU A 85 13.30 11.33 8.49
C LEU A 85 14.78 11.12 8.15
N ASP A 86 15.47 10.24 8.87
CA ASP A 86 16.89 9.95 8.64
C ASP A 86 17.13 9.27 7.29
N THR A 87 16.15 8.49 6.81
CA THR A 87 16.22 7.86 5.48
C THR A 87 15.88 8.79 4.32
N LEU A 88 15.48 10.04 4.58
CA LEU A 88 15.23 11.02 3.52
C LEU A 88 16.55 11.56 2.97
N PRO A 89 16.66 11.80 1.65
CA PRO A 89 17.83 12.46 1.09
C PRO A 89 18.01 13.86 1.69
N GLU A 90 19.26 14.30 1.82
CA GLU A 90 19.58 15.63 2.36
C GLU A 90 18.75 16.73 1.66
N GLY A 91 18.19 17.63 2.47
CA GLY A 91 17.35 18.74 1.98
C GLY A 91 15.89 18.39 1.67
N HIS A 92 15.48 17.11 1.71
CA HIS A 92 14.10 16.72 1.46
C HIS A 92 13.26 16.75 2.74
N LYS A 93 12.06 17.33 2.67
CA LYS A 93 11.09 17.36 3.76
C LYS A 93 9.84 16.60 3.36
N PRO A 94 9.24 15.79 4.27
CA PRO A 94 8.01 15.08 3.96
C PRO A 94 6.86 16.09 3.80
N VAL A 95 6.19 16.05 2.64
CA VAL A 95 5.01 16.90 2.36
C VAL A 95 3.75 16.30 2.98
N ARG A 96 3.65 14.97 3.01
CA ARG A 96 2.49 14.24 3.52
C ARG A 96 2.92 12.96 4.20
N LEU A 97 2.30 12.67 5.34
CA LEU A 97 2.49 11.43 6.08
C LEU A 97 1.30 10.50 5.85
N PHE A 98 1.59 9.28 5.41
CA PHE A 98 0.65 8.17 5.38
C PHE A 98 1.05 7.19 6.46
N TYR A 99 0.12 6.83 7.34
CA TYR A 99 0.33 5.82 8.35
C TYR A 99 -0.78 4.78 8.23
N ASP A 100 -0.41 3.52 8.44
CA ASP A 100 -1.36 2.42 8.50
C ASP A 100 -1.13 1.65 9.79
N THR A 101 -2.19 1.49 10.56
CA THR A 101 -2.19 0.72 11.81
C THR A 101 -2.77 -0.68 11.62
N THR A 102 -3.17 -1.01 10.40
CA THR A 102 -3.69 -2.31 10.04
C THR A 102 -2.52 -3.22 9.73
N ASP A 103 -2.51 -4.40 10.36
CA ASP A 103 -1.54 -5.41 10.00
C ASP A 103 -1.92 -5.98 8.63
N HIS A 104 -1.10 -5.68 7.63
CA HIS A 104 -1.22 -6.23 6.30
C HIS A 104 -0.19 -7.33 6.14
N GLU A 105 -0.68 -8.56 5.90
CA GLU A 105 0.20 -9.63 5.42
C GLU A 105 0.96 -9.12 4.19
N PRO A 106 2.31 -9.22 4.18
CA PRO A 106 3.09 -8.82 3.03
C PRO A 106 2.66 -9.66 1.83
N ILE A 107 2.14 -9.00 0.79
CA ILE A 107 1.88 -9.66 -0.48
C ILE A 107 3.27 -10.02 -1.04
N PRO A 108 3.57 -11.30 -1.32
CA PRO A 108 4.85 -11.67 -1.88
C PRO A 108 5.04 -10.96 -3.23
N PHE A 109 6.17 -10.28 -3.39
CA PHE A 109 6.60 -9.77 -4.69
C PHE A 109 6.94 -11.00 -5.55
N ALA A 110 6.16 -11.23 -6.59
CA ALA A 110 6.46 -12.21 -7.64
C ALA A 110 7.30 -11.54 -8.74
#